data_AF-A0AAV5KWQ9-F1
#
_entry.id   AF-A0AAV5KWQ9-F1
#
_cell.length_a   1.000
_cell.length_b   1.000
_cell.length_c   1.000
_cell.angle_alpha   90.00
_cell.angle_beta   90.00
_cell.angle_gamma   90.00
#
_symmetry.space_group_name_H-M   'P 1'
#
loop_
_entity.id
_entity.type
_entity.pdbx_description
1 polymer ?
#
loop_
_entity_poly.entity_id
_entity_poly.type
_entity_poly.pdbx_seq_one_letter_code
_entity_poly.pdbx_strand_id
1 'polypeptide(L)' 'MLGHLLHHFCWKPIDGVKPEDIDMFENPGLVAYMRTPLEAVATPRLPSHLYKRIAVDI' A
#
# COMPACT_ATOMS: atom_id res chain seq x y z
N MET A 1 -2.83 7.07 10.87
CA MET A 1 -3.00 6.90 9.40
C MET A 1 -2.25 5.67 8.89
N LEU A 2 -0.91 5.58 9.05
CA LEU A 2 -0.12 4.44 8.56
C LEU A 2 -0.52 3.08 9.17
N GLY A 3 -0.81 3.02 10.47
CA GLY A 3 -1.22 1.77 11.12
C GLY A 3 -2.46 1.13 10.49
N HIS A 4 -3.45 1.93 10.06
CA HIS A 4 -4.61 1.41 9.35
C HIS A 4 -4.24 0.87 7.97
N LEU A 5 -3.36 1.56 7.23
CA LEU A 5 -2.92 1.12 5.91
C LEU A 5 -2.14 -0.20 5.96
N LEU A 6 -1.25 -0.36 6.95
CA LEU A 6 -0.48 -1.59 7.14
C LEU A 6 -1.34 -2.75 7.67
N HIS A 7 -2.34 -2.46 8.49
CA HIS A 7 -3.18 -3.50 9.08
C HIS A 7 -4.31 -3.97 8.16
N HIS A 8 -4.91 -3.08 7.36
CA HIS A 8 -6.11 -3.42 6.58
C HIS A 8 -5.79 -4.00 5.20
N PHE A 9 -4.57 -3.82 4.68
CA PHE A 9 -4.22 -4.20 3.32
C PHE A 9 -2.96 -5.06 3.29
N CYS A 10 -2.96 -6.03 2.38
CA CYS A 10 -1.74 -6.63 1.86
C CYS A 10 -1.26 -5.77 0.68
N TRP A 11 0.04 -5.46 0.68
CA TRP A 11 0.67 -4.62 -0.33
C TRP A 11 1.52 -5.49 -1.25
N LYS A 12 1.38 -5.28 -2.55
CA LYS A 12 2.21 -5.92 -3.57
C LYS A 12 2.62 -4.91 -4.65
N PRO A 13 3.73 -5.13 -5.37
CA PRO A 13 4.01 -4.41 -6.61
C PRO A 13 2.87 -4.53 -7.62
N ILE A 14 2.87 -3.67 -8.62
CA ILE A 14 2.00 -3.81 -9.79
C ILE A 14 2.27 -5.18 -10.44
N ASP A 15 1.20 -5.81 -10.94
CA ASP A 15 1.32 -7.14 -11.56
C ASP A 15 2.35 -7.13 -12.70
N GLY A 16 3.29 -8.07 -12.65
CA GLY A 16 4.38 -8.18 -13.62
C GLY A 16 5.66 -7.40 -13.25
N VAL A 17 5.62 -6.53 -12.24
CA VAL A 17 6.81 -5.83 -11.73
C VAL A 17 7.50 -6.70 -10.67
N LYS A 18 8.78 -7.00 -10.86
CA LYS A 18 9.56 -7.67 -9.82
C LYS A 18 10.13 -6.65 -8.83
N PRO A 19 10.32 -7.01 -7.55
CA PRO A 19 10.89 -6.09 -6.57
C PRO A 19 12.23 -5.49 -6.98
N GLU A 20 13.09 -6.26 -7.65
CA GLU A 20 14.39 -5.82 -8.14
C GLU A 20 14.33 -4.78 -9.27
N ASP A 21 13.20 -4.67 -9.96
CA ASP A 21 12.99 -3.73 -11.06
C ASP A 21 12.47 -2.36 -10.55
N ILE A 22 12.18 -2.23 -9.25
CA ILE A 22 11.67 -1.00 -8.65
C ILE A 22 12.82 0.00 -8.47
N ASP A 23 12.69 1.15 -9.11
CA ASP A 23 13.61 2.27 -8.93
C ASP A 23 13.48 2.88 -7.52
N MET A 24 14.48 2.62 -6.69
CA MET A 24 14.60 3.17 -5.34
C MET A 24 15.56 4.36 -5.27
N PHE A 25 16.04 4.87 -6.41
CA PHE A 25 16.88 6.06 -6.42
C PHE A 25 16.08 7.32 -6.05
N GLU A 26 16.81 8.30 -5.53
CA GLU A 26 16.28 9.62 -5.21
C GLU A 26 16.46 10.62 -6.37
N ASN A 27 15.61 11.65 -6.36
CA ASN A 27 15.80 12.86 -7.13
C ASN A 27 16.69 13.83 -6.32
N PRO A 28 17.85 14.28 -6.84
CA PRO A 28 18.75 15.16 -6.10
C PRO A 28 18.09 16.48 -5.70
N GLY A 29 18.35 16.95 -4.47
CA GLY A 29 17.84 18.23 -3.98
C GLY A 29 17.97 18.39 -2.46
N LEU A 30 17.28 19.39 -1.90
CA LEU A 30 17.24 19.64 -0.46
C LEU A 30 16.47 18.55 0.31
N VAL A 31 15.63 17.77 -0.39
CA VAL A 31 14.85 16.66 0.14
C VAL A 31 15.08 15.44 -0.75
N ALA A 32 15.19 14.25 -0.14
CA ALA A 32 15.36 12.98 -0.85
C ALA A 32 14.01 12.40 -1.31
N TYR A 33 13.40 13.03 -2.31
CA TYR A 33 12.21 12.46 -2.95
C TYR A 33 12.57 11.26 -3.81
N MET A 34 11.65 10.29 -3.93
CA MET A 34 11.80 9.20 -4.90
C MET A 34 11.92 9.77 -6.31
N ARG A 35 12.88 9.28 -7.09
CA ARG A 35 13.08 9.66 -8.49
C ARG A 35 11.89 9.26 -9.35
N THR A 36 11.46 8.02 -9.17
CA THR A 36 10.26 7.45 -9.76
C THR A 36 9.28 7.18 -8.63
N PRO A 37 8.01 7.63 -8.71
CA PRO A 37 7.03 7.34 -7.67
C PRO A 37 6.89 5.83 -7.42
N LEU A 38 6.94 5.43 -6.15
CA LEU A 38 6.70 4.04 -5.78
C LEU A 38 5.21 3.72 -5.89
N GLU A 39 4.87 2.76 -6.74
CA GLU A 39 3.50 2.30 -6.95
C GLU A 39 3.29 0.91 -6.32
N ALA A 40 2.15 0.72 -5.67
CA ALA A 40 1.78 -0.55 -5.06
C ALA A 40 0.26 -0.76 -5.10
N VAL A 41 -0.15 -2.03 -5.18
CA VAL A 41 -1.55 -2.43 -5.15
C VAL A 41 -1.91 -2.86 -3.73
N ALA A 42 -2.87 -2.16 -3.13
CA ALA A 42 -3.44 -2.49 -1.84
C ALA A 42 -4.63 -3.45 -2.01
N THR A 43 -4.49 -4.69 -1.56
CA THR A 43 -5.60 -5.67 -1.53
C THR A 43 -6.11 -5.84 -0.10
N PRO A 44 -7.43 -5.82 0.16
CA PRO A 44 -7.97 -6.02 1.50
C PRO A 44 -7.45 -7.32 2.13
N ARG A 45 -6.96 -7.24 3.37
CA ARG A 45 -6.37 -8.38 4.10
C ARG A 45 -7.40 -9.45 4.46
N LEU A 46 -8.64 -9.04 4.73
CA LEU A 46 -9.72 -9.91 5.19
C LEU A 46 -10.79 -10.13 4.11
N PRO A 47 -11.59 -11.21 4.20
CA PRO A 47 -12.78 -11.39 3.38
C PRO A 47 -13.74 -10.19 3.42
N SER A 48 -14.37 -9.86 2.28
CA SER A 48 -15.23 -8.68 2.11
C SER A 48 -16.38 -8.58 3.11
N HIS A 49 -16.94 -9.71 3.55
CA HIS A 49 -18.05 -9.73 4.51
C HIS A 49 -17.65 -9.22 5.91
N LEU A 50 -16.37 -9.25 6.28
CA LEU A 50 -15.87 -8.75 7.56
C LEU A 50 -15.71 -7.22 7.59
N TYR A 51 -15.76 -6.56 6.44
CA TYR A 51 -15.77 -5.09 6.36
C TYR A 51 -17.19 -4.51 6.33
N LYS A 52 -18.23 -5.35 6.34
CA LYS A 52 -19.60 -4.89 6.40
C LYS A 52 -19.84 -4.21 7.75
N ARG A 53 -20.26 -2.95 7.71
CA ARG A 53 -20.77 -2.27 8.91
C ARG A 53 -22.12 -2.86 9.27
N ILE A 54 -22.24 -3.40 10.47
CA ILE A 54 -23.48 -3.90 11.05
C ILE A 54 -23.75 -3.07 12.29
N ALA A 55 -24.96 -2.52 12.40
CA ALA A 55 -25.39 -1.86 13.63
C ALA A 55 -25.46 -2.92 14.74
N VAL A 56 -24.75 -2.67 15.84
CA VAL A 56 -24.86 -3.50 17.03
C VAL A 56 -25.95 -2.86 17.88
N ASP A 57 -27.05 -3.57 18.10
CA ASP A 57 -28.01 -3.21 19.15
C ASP A 57 -27.32 -3.48 20.50
N ILE A 58 -26.97 -2.42 21.21
CA ILE A 58 -26.41 -2.46 22.58
C ILE A 58 -27.55 -2.20 23.56
#